data_AF-A0A2N1PAV0-F1
#
_entry.id   AF-A0A2N1PAV0-F1
#
_cell.length_a   1.000
_cell.length_b   1.000
_cell.length_c   1.000
_cell.angle_alpha   90.00
_cell.angle_beta   90.00
_cell.angle_gamma   90.00
#
_symmetry.space_group_name_H-M   'P 1'
#
loop_
_entity.id
_entity.type
_entity.pdbx_description
1 polymer ?
#
loop_
_entity_poly.entity_id
_entity_poly.type
_entity_poly.pdbx_seq_one_letter_code
_entity_poly.pdbx_strand_id
1 'polypeptide(L)'
;MTDTKKPEDFMSPDIFKKLLEDNKELSSLPQIIIEVVNVANNPDASVADLAGIIKKDPALTAKLLRIVNSPYYGQAREITTIHQAVVTVGLRTVTAVALAASIYDKFKSMGQSIDRVKFWRHSLEVALTSRAIAREIGYEPAEEAFVAGLLHDIGSLVLEASFPQEFAKNSRLVESGVRLTSVEQRIWGTNHARVGQFLLKQWGLPEIICAAVGSHHVVFDEGVRSEKQRLNQIVGLANHISKFRVLDEPQPDKEEFENKHILADNLGLSLEKLGKIEQVSISEVANESTYLDIDIGSIEEILRDANRLLFKQYLIAEQLLHENMQMQKHLSTSTSGHGESIRDLVKSFSQFIFDINDIIINQTRIFKPERLISKDDSSLTAGRSVEIINEGVDTISTILNELRRLCDLQNDCDNTVVNDAKDKIRLRIKRLHEEKTAVTV
;
A
#
# COMPACT_ATOMS: atom_id res chain seq x y z
N MET A 1 -10.45 -6.70 19.06
CA MET A 1 -11.53 -5.89 19.67
C MET A 1 -12.36 -5.28 18.57
N THR A 2 -13.65 -5.61 18.44
CA THR A 2 -14.56 -4.90 17.52
C THR A 2 -14.98 -3.61 18.20
N ASP A 3 -14.35 -2.49 17.86
CA ASP A 3 -14.70 -1.18 18.42
C ASP A 3 -16.10 -0.79 17.92
N THR A 4 -17.10 -0.99 18.78
CA THR A 4 -18.52 -0.66 18.56
C THR A 4 -18.81 0.82 18.84
N LYS A 5 -17.77 1.66 18.93
CA LYS A 5 -17.92 3.10 19.10
C LYS A 5 -18.66 3.69 17.91
N LYS A 6 -19.62 4.56 18.20
CA LYS A 6 -20.34 5.29 17.17
C LYS A 6 -19.38 6.29 16.52
N PRO A 7 -19.61 6.71 15.26
CA PRO A 7 -18.78 7.70 14.57
C PRO A 7 -18.55 8.99 15.38
N GLU A 8 -19.56 9.39 16.16
CA GLU A 8 -19.56 10.52 17.09
C GLU A 8 -18.58 10.37 18.28
N ASP A 9 -18.12 9.17 18.60
CA ASP A 9 -17.24 8.88 19.75
C ASP A 9 -15.74 9.02 19.43
N PHE A 10 -15.37 9.13 18.15
CA PHE A 10 -13.98 9.18 17.69
C PHE A 10 -13.69 10.31 16.68
N MET A 11 -14.59 11.27 16.54
CA MET A 11 -14.40 12.48 15.73
C MET A 11 -14.72 13.71 16.55
N SER A 12 -14.05 14.84 16.29
CA SER A 12 -14.49 16.09 16.92
C SER A 12 -15.91 16.44 16.43
N PRO A 13 -16.80 16.97 17.29
CA PRO A 13 -18.19 17.27 16.90
C PRO A 13 -18.30 18.19 15.68
N ASP A 14 -17.41 19.18 15.58
CA ASP A 14 -17.39 20.14 14.47
C ASP A 14 -16.98 19.48 13.15
N ILE A 15 -16.02 18.56 13.19
CA ILE A 15 -15.55 17.82 12.02
C ILE A 15 -16.60 16.81 11.58
N PHE A 16 -17.19 16.08 12.53
CA PHE A 16 -18.25 15.13 12.23
C PHE A 16 -19.45 15.82 11.58
N LYS A 17 -19.86 16.98 12.12
CA LYS A 17 -20.93 17.79 11.56
C LYS A 17 -20.59 18.27 10.15
N LYS A 18 -19.39 18.81 9.93
CA LYS A 18 -18.95 19.27 8.61
C LYS A 18 -18.86 18.11 7.61
N LEU A 19 -18.32 16.96 8.02
CA LEU A 19 -18.29 15.74 7.20
C LEU A 19 -19.71 15.27 6.84
N LEU A 20 -20.70 15.42 7.73
CA LEU A 20 -22.11 15.12 7.45
C LEU A 20 -22.77 16.14 6.50
N GLU A 21 -22.44 17.42 6.64
CA GLU A 21 -22.95 18.51 5.80
C GLU A 21 -22.37 18.43 4.38
N ASP A 22 -21.04 18.36 4.26
CA ASP A 22 -20.32 18.16 3.01
C ASP A 22 -20.59 16.77 2.41
N ASN A 23 -20.90 15.77 3.26
CA ASN A 23 -21.42 14.49 2.79
C ASN A 23 -22.66 14.68 1.93
N LYS A 24 -23.53 15.68 2.05
CA LYS A 24 -24.71 15.70 1.16
C LYS A 24 -24.34 15.75 -0.33
N GLU A 25 -23.22 16.39 -0.68
CA GLU A 25 -22.68 16.40 -2.05
C GLU A 25 -21.67 15.24 -2.28
N LEU A 26 -20.82 14.92 -1.29
CA LEU A 26 -19.81 13.85 -1.39
C LEU A 26 -20.37 12.42 -1.19
N SER A 27 -21.51 12.26 -0.52
CA SER A 27 -22.15 10.98 -0.14
C SER A 27 -23.25 10.51 -1.09
N SER A 28 -23.76 11.35 -1.99
CA SER A 28 -24.72 10.85 -2.98
C SER A 28 -24.01 9.90 -3.92
N LEU A 29 -24.13 8.60 -3.67
CA LEU A 29 -23.81 7.60 -4.66
C LEU A 29 -24.73 7.83 -5.86
N PRO A 30 -24.24 7.60 -7.10
CA PRO A 30 -25.13 7.55 -8.24
C PRO A 30 -26.30 6.60 -7.93
N GLN A 31 -27.53 6.98 -8.28
CA GLN A 31 -28.74 6.24 -7.92
C GLN A 31 -28.65 4.75 -8.30
N ILE A 32 -28.01 4.44 -9.42
CA ILE A 32 -27.79 3.07 -9.88
C ILE A 32 -26.96 2.24 -8.89
N ILE A 33 -26.01 2.85 -8.18
CA ILE A 33 -25.15 2.19 -7.20
C ILE A 33 -25.91 1.90 -5.92
N ILE A 34 -26.79 2.81 -5.51
CA ILE A 34 -27.73 2.55 -4.42
C ILE A 34 -28.62 1.34 -4.76
N GLU A 35 -29.13 1.26 -5.99
CA GLU A 35 -29.90 0.10 -6.47
C GLU A 35 -29.05 -1.19 -6.47
N VAL A 36 -27.80 -1.14 -6.94
CA VAL A 36 -26.86 -2.29 -6.94
C VAL A 36 -26.58 -2.78 -5.52
N VAL A 37 -26.31 -1.87 -4.57
CA VAL A 37 -26.08 -2.21 -3.16
C VAL A 37 -27.32 -2.84 -2.53
N ASN A 38 -28.49 -2.26 -2.78
CA ASN A 38 -29.76 -2.79 -2.26
C ASN A 38 -30.04 -4.21 -2.76
N VAL A 39 -29.77 -4.49 -4.04
CA VAL A 39 -29.92 -5.83 -4.59
C VAL A 39 -28.87 -6.79 -4.03
N ALA A 40 -27.63 -6.35 -3.83
CA ALA A 40 -26.59 -7.20 -3.26
C ALA A 40 -26.83 -7.56 -1.78
N ASN A 41 -27.48 -6.67 -1.02
CA ASN A 41 -27.84 -6.89 0.37
C ASN A 41 -29.16 -7.65 0.54
N ASN A 42 -29.90 -7.90 -0.54
CA ASN A 42 -31.15 -8.65 -0.51
C ASN A 42 -30.88 -10.16 -0.70
N PRO A 43 -31.12 -11.01 0.32
CA PRO A 43 -30.88 -12.45 0.21
C PRO A 43 -31.77 -13.14 -0.84
N ASP A 44 -32.90 -12.52 -1.21
CA ASP A 44 -33.83 -13.04 -2.21
C ASP A 44 -33.58 -12.48 -3.62
N ALA A 45 -32.54 -11.64 -3.80
CA ALA A 45 -32.22 -11.07 -5.09
C ALA A 45 -31.76 -12.14 -6.10
N SER A 46 -32.31 -12.05 -7.30
CA SER A 46 -31.90 -12.88 -8.43
C SER A 46 -30.79 -12.24 -9.25
N VAL A 47 -30.11 -13.07 -10.04
CA VAL A 47 -29.17 -12.61 -11.07
C VAL A 47 -29.83 -11.63 -12.05
N ALA A 48 -31.12 -11.83 -12.36
CA ALA A 48 -31.86 -10.99 -13.28
C ALA A 48 -32.07 -9.58 -12.71
N ASP A 49 -32.24 -9.43 -11.40
CA ASP A 49 -32.44 -8.14 -10.74
C ASP A 49 -31.19 -7.27 -10.86
N LEU A 50 -30.01 -7.81 -10.53
CA LEU A 50 -28.75 -7.08 -10.65
C LEU A 50 -28.43 -6.75 -12.11
N ALA A 51 -28.61 -7.71 -13.01
CA ALA A 51 -28.38 -7.49 -14.43
C ALA A 51 -29.33 -6.43 -15.01
N GLY A 52 -30.59 -6.38 -14.54
CA GLY A 52 -31.59 -5.39 -14.93
C GLY A 52 -31.21 -3.98 -14.50
N ILE A 53 -30.61 -3.81 -13.32
CA ILE A 53 -30.14 -2.51 -12.81
C ILE A 53 -28.94 -2.04 -13.61
N ILE A 54 -27.88 -2.86 -13.71
CA ILE A 54 -26.62 -2.47 -14.37
C ILE A 54 -26.86 -2.09 -15.84
N LYS A 55 -27.76 -2.81 -16.55
CA LYS A 55 -28.13 -2.52 -17.94
C LYS A 55 -28.73 -1.12 -18.16
N LYS A 56 -29.24 -0.45 -17.12
CA LYS A 56 -29.76 0.92 -17.22
C LYS A 56 -28.64 1.95 -17.44
N ASP A 57 -27.40 1.59 -17.14
CA ASP A 57 -26.21 2.42 -17.36
C ASP A 57 -25.29 1.74 -18.39
N PRO A 58 -25.29 2.23 -19.65
CA PRO A 58 -24.44 1.70 -20.70
C PRO A 58 -22.94 1.82 -20.40
N ALA A 59 -22.51 2.87 -19.69
CA ALA A 59 -21.10 3.08 -19.35
C ALA A 59 -20.64 2.06 -18.31
N LEU A 60 -21.42 1.88 -17.23
CA LEU A 60 -21.16 0.85 -16.23
C LEU A 60 -21.24 -0.56 -16.83
N THR A 61 -22.21 -0.81 -17.72
CA THR A 61 -22.35 -2.09 -18.45
C THR A 61 -21.09 -2.39 -19.26
N ALA A 62 -20.63 -1.46 -20.09
CA ALA A 62 -19.45 -1.63 -20.93
C ALA A 62 -18.19 -1.85 -20.08
N LYS A 63 -18.02 -1.06 -19.02
CA LYS A 63 -16.89 -1.19 -18.09
C LYS A 63 -16.90 -2.53 -17.37
N LEU A 64 -18.04 -2.98 -16.85
CA LEU A 64 -18.16 -4.28 -16.20
C LEU A 64 -17.84 -5.42 -17.17
N LEU A 65 -18.37 -5.38 -18.40
CA LEU A 65 -18.07 -6.38 -19.42
C LEU A 65 -16.58 -6.41 -19.76
N ARG A 66 -15.91 -5.26 -19.85
CA ARG A 66 -14.46 -5.20 -20.06
C ARG A 66 -13.69 -5.83 -18.91
N ILE A 67 -14.10 -5.57 -17.66
CA ILE A 67 -13.45 -6.12 -16.47
C ILE A 67 -13.63 -7.64 -16.38
N VAL A 68 -14.85 -8.17 -16.57
CA VAL A 68 -15.09 -9.62 -16.47
C VAL A 68 -14.46 -10.42 -17.61
N ASN A 69 -14.09 -9.75 -18.70
CA ASN A 69 -13.31 -10.32 -19.81
C ASN A 69 -11.80 -10.10 -19.66
N SER A 70 -11.33 -9.52 -18.54
CA SER A 70 -9.90 -9.36 -18.33
C SER A 70 -9.20 -10.74 -18.24
N PRO A 71 -7.91 -10.84 -18.60
CA PRO A 71 -7.12 -12.06 -18.51
C PRO A 71 -7.22 -12.74 -17.14
N TYR A 72 -7.42 -11.96 -16.08
CA TYR A 72 -7.64 -12.47 -14.72
C TYR A 72 -8.78 -13.49 -14.61
N TYR A 73 -9.90 -13.24 -15.27
CA TYR A 73 -11.04 -14.18 -15.23
C TYR A 73 -10.86 -15.35 -16.19
N GLY A 74 -9.84 -15.33 -17.05
CA GLY A 74 -9.39 -16.47 -17.86
C GLY A 74 -10.49 -17.09 -18.73
N GLN A 75 -11.47 -16.29 -19.17
CA GLN A 75 -12.67 -16.82 -19.80
C GLN A 75 -12.35 -17.40 -21.18
N ALA A 76 -12.71 -18.67 -21.38
CA ALA A 76 -12.52 -19.36 -22.67
C ALA A 76 -13.38 -18.76 -23.80
N ARG A 77 -14.46 -18.05 -23.44
CA ARG A 77 -15.35 -17.34 -24.36
C ARG A 77 -15.66 -15.96 -23.81
N GLU A 78 -15.72 -14.99 -24.71
CA GLU A 78 -16.08 -13.62 -24.38
C GLU A 78 -17.49 -13.54 -23.76
N ILE A 79 -17.58 -12.89 -22.61
CA ILE A 79 -18.83 -12.56 -21.92
C ILE A 79 -19.40 -11.30 -22.56
N THR A 80 -20.60 -11.41 -23.15
CA THR A 80 -21.22 -10.29 -23.89
C THR A 80 -22.42 -9.69 -23.17
N THR A 81 -22.85 -10.28 -22.04
CA THR A 81 -24.02 -9.80 -21.29
C THR A 81 -23.78 -9.79 -19.77
N ILE A 82 -24.41 -8.86 -19.08
CA ILE A 82 -24.32 -8.77 -17.60
C ILE A 82 -24.89 -10.02 -16.93
N HIS A 83 -25.93 -10.63 -17.49
CA HIS A 83 -26.45 -11.88 -16.96
C HIS A 83 -25.39 -12.99 -17.00
N GLN A 84 -24.68 -13.14 -18.11
CA GLN A 84 -23.55 -14.07 -18.20
C GLN A 84 -22.45 -13.71 -17.21
N ALA A 85 -22.11 -12.42 -17.08
CA ALA A 85 -21.11 -11.96 -16.11
C ALA A 85 -21.46 -12.39 -14.68
N VAL A 86 -22.70 -12.20 -14.26
CA VAL A 86 -23.17 -12.57 -12.92
C VAL A 86 -23.21 -14.10 -12.73
N VAL A 87 -23.61 -14.86 -13.75
CA VAL A 87 -23.61 -16.35 -13.67
C VAL A 87 -22.19 -16.90 -13.57
N THR A 88 -21.25 -16.33 -14.34
CA THR A 88 -19.88 -16.84 -14.43
C THR A 88 -19.02 -16.40 -13.26
N VAL A 89 -19.10 -15.13 -12.88
CA VAL A 89 -18.21 -14.50 -11.89
C VAL A 89 -18.88 -14.40 -10.52
N GLY A 90 -20.22 -14.45 -10.47
CA GLY A 90 -21.00 -14.40 -9.23
C GLY A 90 -21.56 -13.02 -8.92
N LEU A 91 -22.71 -13.00 -8.23
CA LEU A 91 -23.44 -11.79 -7.84
C LEU A 91 -22.59 -10.86 -6.99
N ARG A 92 -21.96 -11.39 -5.93
CA ARG A 92 -21.14 -10.61 -4.99
C ARG A 92 -19.99 -9.92 -5.71
N THR A 93 -19.29 -10.64 -6.58
CA THR A 93 -18.16 -10.09 -7.34
C THR A 93 -18.59 -9.02 -8.33
N VAL A 94 -19.67 -9.25 -9.10
CA VAL A 94 -20.19 -8.22 -10.02
C VAL A 94 -20.61 -6.95 -9.27
N THR A 95 -21.29 -7.09 -8.13
CA THR A 95 -21.62 -5.95 -7.27
C THR A 95 -20.36 -5.22 -6.81
N ALA A 96 -19.38 -5.95 -6.30
CA ALA A 96 -18.14 -5.38 -5.76
C ALA A 96 -17.40 -4.58 -6.86
N VAL A 97 -17.25 -5.16 -8.05
CA VAL A 97 -16.60 -4.51 -9.20
C VAL A 97 -17.37 -3.28 -9.68
N ALA A 98 -18.70 -3.36 -9.74
CA ALA A 98 -19.54 -2.22 -10.11
C ALA A 98 -19.39 -1.05 -9.12
N LEU A 99 -19.36 -1.35 -7.82
CA LEU A 99 -19.12 -0.36 -6.76
C LEU A 99 -17.77 0.35 -6.92
N ALA A 100 -16.70 -0.45 -7.05
CA ALA A 100 -15.35 0.03 -7.26
C ALA A 100 -15.25 0.98 -8.46
N ALA A 101 -15.78 0.56 -9.61
CA ALA A 101 -15.77 1.33 -10.85
C ALA A 101 -16.46 2.70 -10.71
N SER A 102 -17.62 2.72 -10.05
CA SER A 102 -18.39 3.96 -9.88
C SER A 102 -17.82 4.90 -8.84
N ILE A 103 -17.21 4.38 -7.78
CA ILE A 103 -16.50 5.21 -6.80
C ILE A 103 -15.28 5.86 -7.46
N TYR A 104 -14.51 5.11 -8.26
CA TYR A 104 -13.43 5.67 -9.05
C TYR A 104 -13.91 6.81 -9.95
N ASP A 105 -14.97 6.60 -10.74
CA ASP A 105 -15.49 7.63 -11.65
C ASP A 105 -15.94 8.90 -10.93
N LYS A 106 -16.46 8.79 -9.71
CA LYS A 106 -16.82 9.95 -8.88
C LYS A 106 -15.60 10.75 -8.44
N PHE A 107 -14.52 10.08 -8.03
CA PHE A 107 -13.39 10.70 -7.35
C PHE A 107 -12.17 11.00 -8.24
N LYS A 108 -12.11 10.46 -9.47
CA LYS A 108 -10.96 10.63 -10.39
C LYS A 108 -10.60 12.08 -10.72
N SER A 109 -11.54 13.02 -10.60
CA SER A 109 -11.34 14.44 -10.94
C SER A 109 -11.64 15.43 -9.80
N MET A 110 -12.01 14.96 -8.60
CA MET A 110 -12.23 15.83 -7.44
C MET A 110 -10.91 16.13 -6.74
N GLY A 111 -10.74 17.23 -6.00
CA GLY A 111 -9.53 17.54 -5.21
C GLY A 111 -8.36 18.16 -5.99
N GLN A 112 -7.31 18.60 -5.28
CA GLN A 112 -6.18 19.36 -5.87
C GLN A 112 -4.81 19.09 -5.20
N SER A 113 -4.81 18.59 -3.96
CA SER A 113 -3.62 18.36 -3.12
C SER A 113 -3.05 16.96 -3.27
N ILE A 114 -3.90 15.94 -3.45
CA ILE A 114 -3.45 14.56 -3.66
C ILE A 114 -3.32 14.30 -5.17
N ASP A 115 -2.15 13.81 -5.59
CA ASP A 115 -1.92 13.32 -6.94
C ASP A 115 -2.82 12.11 -7.22
N ARG A 116 -3.83 12.31 -8.09
CA ARG A 116 -4.85 11.29 -8.39
C ARG A 116 -4.27 10.07 -9.06
N VAL A 117 -3.29 10.25 -9.91
CA VAL A 117 -2.62 9.17 -10.62
C VAL A 117 -1.90 8.28 -9.62
N LYS A 118 -1.12 8.87 -8.72
CA LYS A 118 -0.42 8.13 -7.65
C LYS A 118 -1.39 7.46 -6.68
N PHE A 119 -2.45 8.16 -6.29
CA PHE A 119 -3.48 7.63 -5.39
C PHE A 119 -4.12 6.36 -5.95
N TRP A 120 -4.56 6.40 -7.21
CA TRP A 120 -5.23 5.26 -7.82
C TRP A 120 -4.27 4.13 -8.19
N ARG A 121 -3.02 4.45 -8.53
CA ARG A 121 -1.95 3.46 -8.70
C ARG A 121 -1.67 2.68 -7.40
N HIS A 122 -1.53 3.39 -6.27
CA HIS A 122 -1.43 2.77 -4.93
C HIS A 122 -2.65 1.91 -4.61
N SER A 123 -3.84 2.49 -4.75
CA SER A 123 -5.09 1.79 -4.46
C SER A 123 -5.27 0.52 -5.30
N LEU A 124 -4.90 0.56 -6.58
CA LEU A 124 -4.96 -0.60 -7.46
C LEU A 124 -3.93 -1.68 -7.09
N GLU A 125 -2.70 -1.30 -6.75
CA GLU A 125 -1.70 -2.24 -6.26
C GLU A 125 -2.16 -2.93 -4.97
N VAL A 126 -2.68 -2.18 -3.99
CA VAL A 126 -3.22 -2.73 -2.74
C VAL A 126 -4.41 -3.66 -3.03
N ALA A 127 -5.28 -3.32 -3.99
CA ALA A 127 -6.38 -4.18 -4.42
C ALA A 127 -5.90 -5.52 -5.00
N LEU A 128 -4.93 -5.48 -5.91
CA LEU A 128 -4.36 -6.67 -6.56
C LEU A 128 -3.64 -7.56 -5.55
N THR A 129 -2.83 -6.95 -4.68
CA THR A 129 -2.11 -7.64 -3.62
C THR A 129 -3.08 -8.25 -2.60
N SER A 130 -4.12 -7.53 -2.19
CA SER A 130 -5.17 -8.06 -1.30
C SER A 130 -5.86 -9.28 -1.91
N ARG A 131 -6.15 -9.23 -3.21
CA ARG A 131 -6.75 -10.34 -3.97
C ARG A 131 -5.80 -11.54 -4.06
N ALA A 132 -4.51 -11.31 -4.28
CA ALA A 132 -3.48 -12.36 -4.32
C ALA A 132 -3.34 -13.05 -2.95
N ILE A 133 -3.25 -12.26 -1.86
CA ILE A 133 -3.23 -12.77 -0.49
C ILE A 133 -4.47 -13.62 -0.21
N ALA A 134 -5.67 -13.09 -0.53
CA ALA A 134 -6.92 -13.79 -0.29
C ALA A 134 -6.95 -15.17 -0.95
N ARG A 135 -6.51 -15.27 -2.21
CA ARG A 135 -6.42 -16.55 -2.93
C ARG A 135 -5.42 -17.51 -2.29
N GLU A 136 -4.23 -17.02 -1.96
CA GLU A 136 -3.17 -17.86 -1.37
C GLU A 136 -3.59 -18.50 -0.05
N ILE A 137 -4.44 -17.81 0.73
CA ILE A 137 -4.93 -18.31 2.02
C ILE A 137 -6.33 -18.94 1.96
N GLY A 138 -6.93 -19.02 0.76
CA GLY A 138 -8.28 -19.57 0.55
C GLY A 138 -9.41 -18.73 1.18
N TYR A 139 -9.30 -17.40 1.17
CA TYR A 139 -10.38 -16.49 1.51
C TYR A 139 -11.30 -16.28 0.30
N GLU A 140 -12.60 -16.52 0.48
CA GLU A 140 -13.60 -16.42 -0.59
C GLU A 140 -14.81 -15.54 -0.18
N PRO A 141 -15.30 -14.66 -1.08
CA PRO A 141 -14.77 -14.39 -2.42
C PRO A 141 -13.54 -13.47 -2.38
N ALA A 142 -12.50 -13.80 -3.16
CA ALA A 142 -11.28 -12.99 -3.23
C ALA A 142 -11.53 -11.55 -3.71
N GLU A 143 -12.61 -11.30 -4.47
CA GLU A 143 -12.96 -9.96 -4.94
C GLU A 143 -13.47 -9.01 -3.86
N GLU A 144 -13.87 -9.52 -2.68
CA GLU A 144 -14.07 -8.64 -1.52
C GLU A 144 -12.77 -8.02 -1.04
N ALA A 145 -11.68 -8.78 -1.06
CA ALA A 145 -10.35 -8.28 -0.73
C ALA A 145 -9.86 -7.28 -1.76
N PHE A 146 -10.14 -7.53 -3.04
CA PHE A 146 -9.87 -6.57 -4.11
C PHE A 146 -10.57 -5.23 -3.87
N VAL A 147 -11.88 -5.24 -3.62
CA VAL A 147 -12.64 -4.00 -3.43
C VAL A 147 -12.29 -3.29 -2.14
N ALA A 148 -12.09 -4.03 -1.04
CA ALA A 148 -11.62 -3.43 0.20
C ALA A 148 -10.24 -2.79 0.02
N GLY A 149 -9.32 -3.43 -0.70
CA GLY A 149 -8.02 -2.87 -1.04
C GLY A 149 -8.11 -1.65 -1.96
N LEU A 150 -8.99 -1.65 -2.96
CA LEU A 150 -9.16 -0.49 -3.85
C LEU A 150 -9.74 0.73 -3.13
N LEU A 151 -10.59 0.50 -2.12
CA LEU A 151 -11.30 1.55 -1.41
C LEU A 151 -10.64 1.95 -0.07
N HIS A 152 -9.52 1.31 0.32
CA HIS A 152 -8.96 1.45 1.66
C HIS A 152 -8.64 2.91 2.05
N ASP A 153 -8.12 3.68 1.10
CA ASP A 153 -7.72 5.08 1.31
C ASP A 153 -8.76 6.11 0.87
N ILE A 154 -10.00 5.70 0.54
CA ILE A 154 -11.01 6.64 0.02
C ILE A 154 -11.32 7.78 0.99
N GLY A 155 -11.14 7.56 2.30
CA GLY A 155 -11.30 8.59 3.32
C GLY A 155 -10.35 9.77 3.16
N SER A 156 -9.16 9.57 2.58
CA SER A 156 -8.21 10.65 2.29
C SER A 156 -8.78 11.61 1.25
N LEU A 157 -9.46 11.08 0.22
CA LEU A 157 -10.12 11.91 -0.79
C LEU A 157 -11.30 12.70 -0.20
N VAL A 158 -12.03 12.11 0.74
CA VAL A 158 -13.13 12.79 1.45
C VAL A 158 -12.58 13.90 2.35
N LEU A 159 -11.53 13.62 3.10
CA LEU A 159 -10.88 14.61 3.96
C LEU A 159 -10.30 15.76 3.14
N GLU A 160 -9.67 15.47 2.00
CA GLU A 160 -9.18 16.49 1.07
C GLU A 160 -10.32 17.34 0.50
N ALA A 161 -11.42 16.72 0.06
CA ALA A 161 -12.54 17.46 -0.50
C ALA A 161 -13.25 18.33 0.54
N SER A 162 -13.38 17.85 1.76
CA SER A 162 -14.09 18.55 2.85
C SER A 162 -13.21 19.63 3.52
N PHE A 163 -11.90 19.39 3.59
CA PHE A 163 -10.92 20.23 4.28
C PHE A 163 -9.66 20.49 3.43
N PRO A 164 -9.77 21.10 2.24
CA PRO A 164 -8.66 21.19 1.29
C PRO A 164 -7.45 21.97 1.83
N GLN A 165 -7.68 23.01 2.64
CA GLN A 165 -6.60 23.83 3.19
C GLN A 165 -5.85 23.11 4.32
N GLU A 166 -6.58 22.45 5.22
CA GLU A 166 -6.03 21.63 6.30
C GLU A 166 -5.31 20.42 5.72
N PHE A 167 -5.91 19.73 4.75
CA PHE A 167 -5.28 18.60 4.08
C PHE A 167 -3.95 18.99 3.42
N ALA A 168 -3.91 20.11 2.69
CA ALA A 168 -2.66 20.62 2.11
C ALA A 168 -1.59 20.97 3.17
N LYS A 169 -2.00 21.41 4.37
CA LYS A 169 -1.07 21.59 5.50
C LYS A 169 -0.59 20.24 6.03
N ASN A 170 -1.46 19.25 6.13
CA ASN A 170 -1.13 17.91 6.59
C ASN A 170 -0.12 17.24 5.66
N SER A 171 -0.33 17.31 4.35
CA SER A 171 0.62 16.77 3.36
C SER A 171 2.04 17.35 3.52
N ARG A 172 2.16 18.66 3.81
CA ARG A 172 3.46 19.28 4.11
C ARG A 172 4.08 18.79 5.43
N LEU A 173 3.28 18.50 6.44
CA LEU A 173 3.77 17.89 7.68
C LEU A 173 4.23 16.44 7.46
N VAL A 174 3.62 15.73 6.52
CA VAL A 174 4.06 14.39 6.13
C VAL A 174 5.42 14.42 5.45
N GLU A 175 5.65 15.38 4.55
CA GLU A 175 6.98 15.64 3.95
C GLU A 175 8.06 15.93 5.00
N SER A 176 7.63 16.45 6.16
CA SER A 176 8.47 16.76 7.31
C SER A 176 8.84 15.51 8.17
N GLY A 177 8.32 14.34 7.81
CA GLY A 177 8.66 13.04 8.43
C GLY A 177 7.67 12.56 9.48
N VAL A 178 6.47 13.15 9.57
CA VAL A 178 5.39 12.69 10.46
C VAL A 178 4.42 11.83 9.66
N ARG A 179 3.90 10.74 10.23
CA ARG A 179 2.88 9.92 9.54
C ARG A 179 1.58 10.66 9.32
N LEU A 180 0.94 10.40 8.19
CA LEU A 180 -0.34 11.00 7.85
C LEU A 180 -1.38 10.68 8.93
N THR A 181 -1.53 9.42 9.31
CA THR A 181 -2.49 8.98 10.34
C THR A 181 -2.33 9.70 11.67
N SER A 182 -1.09 9.94 12.10
CA SER A 182 -0.78 10.69 13.33
C SER A 182 -1.11 12.18 13.22
N VAL A 183 -0.84 12.78 12.06
CA VAL A 183 -1.19 14.19 11.78
C VAL A 183 -2.70 14.35 11.78
N GLU A 184 -3.42 13.47 11.09
CA GLU A 184 -4.88 13.45 11.04
C GLU A 184 -5.49 13.24 12.43
N GLN A 185 -5.00 12.27 13.19
CA GLN A 185 -5.50 11.99 14.53
C GLN A 185 -5.33 13.18 15.46
N ARG A 186 -4.23 13.94 15.32
CA ARG A 186 -3.97 15.15 16.10
C ARG A 186 -4.87 16.33 15.71
N ILE A 187 -5.13 16.50 14.42
CA ILE A 187 -5.85 17.67 13.89
C ILE A 187 -7.36 17.44 13.91
N TRP A 188 -7.77 16.23 13.54
CA TRP A 188 -9.16 15.88 13.33
C TRP A 188 -9.76 14.93 14.38
N GLY A 189 -8.92 14.37 15.27
CA GLY A 189 -9.37 13.38 16.25
C GLY A 189 -9.67 12.00 15.64
N THR A 190 -9.47 11.85 14.32
CA THR A 190 -9.70 10.63 13.53
C THR A 190 -8.66 10.54 12.41
N ASN A 191 -8.69 9.48 11.60
CA ASN A 191 -7.84 9.30 10.43
C ASN A 191 -8.66 8.95 9.18
N HIS A 192 -8.01 8.96 8.02
CA HIS A 192 -8.66 8.61 6.75
C HIS A 192 -9.27 7.21 6.74
N ALA A 193 -8.65 6.22 7.38
CA ALA A 193 -9.21 4.86 7.45
C ALA A 193 -10.62 4.85 8.06
N ARG A 194 -10.78 5.49 9.23
CA ARG A 194 -12.07 5.60 9.92
C ARG A 194 -13.09 6.44 9.16
N VAL A 195 -12.64 7.51 8.49
CA VAL A 195 -13.49 8.33 7.63
C VAL A 195 -13.98 7.54 6.42
N GLY A 196 -13.10 6.74 5.79
CA GLY A 196 -13.44 5.82 4.71
C GLY A 196 -14.47 4.78 5.17
N GLN A 197 -14.25 4.12 6.31
CA GLN A 197 -15.23 3.21 6.90
C GLN A 197 -16.59 3.87 7.11
N PHE A 198 -16.61 5.07 7.70
CA PHE A 198 -17.84 5.81 7.92
C PHE A 198 -18.59 6.07 6.61
N LEU A 199 -17.88 6.54 5.57
CA LEU A 199 -18.44 6.77 4.25
C LEU A 199 -19.04 5.49 3.64
N LEU A 200 -18.29 4.39 3.64
CA LEU A 200 -18.76 3.13 3.07
C LEU A 200 -19.98 2.56 3.80
N LYS A 201 -20.07 2.77 5.12
CA LYS A 201 -21.28 2.43 5.89
C LYS A 201 -22.48 3.29 5.50
N GLN A 202 -22.30 4.59 5.29
CA GLN A 202 -23.37 5.47 4.80
C GLN A 202 -23.88 5.03 3.42
N TRP A 203 -22.98 4.49 2.60
CA TRP A 203 -23.29 3.93 1.28
C TRP A 203 -23.92 2.53 1.32
N GLY A 204 -24.05 1.91 2.50
CA GLY A 204 -24.66 0.61 2.67
C GLY A 204 -23.79 -0.57 2.21
N LEU A 205 -22.47 -0.37 2.07
CA LEU A 205 -21.57 -1.46 1.71
C LEU A 205 -21.52 -2.54 2.81
N PRO A 206 -21.19 -3.80 2.45
CA PRO A 206 -21.06 -4.89 3.41
C PRO A 206 -20.11 -4.55 4.57
N GLU A 207 -20.55 -4.84 5.80
CA GLU A 207 -19.80 -4.49 7.03
C GLU A 207 -18.37 -5.03 7.02
N ILE A 208 -18.11 -6.19 6.38
CA ILE A 208 -16.76 -6.77 6.30
C ILE A 208 -15.81 -5.87 5.48
N ILE A 209 -16.28 -5.29 4.37
CA ILE A 209 -15.50 -4.34 3.55
C ILE A 209 -15.28 -3.05 4.35
N CYS A 210 -16.36 -2.52 4.96
CA CYS A 210 -16.28 -1.32 5.80
C CYS A 210 -15.26 -1.50 6.95
N ALA A 211 -15.26 -2.65 7.62
CA ALA A 211 -14.34 -2.96 8.70
C ALA A 211 -12.89 -3.08 8.22
N ALA A 212 -12.67 -3.69 7.06
CA ALA A 212 -11.34 -3.80 6.46
C ALA A 212 -10.76 -2.44 6.10
N VAL A 213 -11.56 -1.58 5.46
CA VAL A 213 -11.20 -0.19 5.19
C VAL A 213 -10.94 0.59 6.48
N GLY A 214 -11.74 0.41 7.53
CA GLY A 214 -11.55 1.14 8.79
C GLY A 214 -10.31 0.73 9.60
N SER A 215 -9.76 -0.45 9.34
CA SER A 215 -8.75 -1.08 10.19
C SER A 215 -7.41 -1.30 9.49
N HIS A 216 -7.20 -0.77 8.28
CA HIS A 216 -6.00 -1.10 7.50
C HIS A 216 -4.69 -0.53 8.06
N HIS A 217 -4.75 0.42 9.00
CA HIS A 217 -3.61 0.93 9.79
C HIS A 217 -3.55 0.37 11.22
N VAL A 218 -4.42 -0.57 11.58
CA VAL A 218 -4.44 -1.15 12.94
C VAL A 218 -3.25 -2.10 13.10
N VAL A 219 -2.57 -1.98 14.23
CA VAL A 219 -1.56 -2.95 14.68
C VAL A 219 -2.29 -4.13 15.30
N PHE A 220 -2.01 -5.34 14.81
CA PHE A 220 -2.63 -6.57 15.29
C PHE A 220 -1.72 -7.28 16.29
N ASP A 221 -2.33 -7.92 17.29
CA ASP A 221 -1.61 -8.81 18.18
C ASP A 221 -1.23 -10.12 17.48
N GLU A 222 -0.14 -10.73 17.93
CA GLU A 222 0.29 -12.05 17.47
C GLU A 222 -0.74 -13.13 17.82
N GLY A 223 -1.03 -14.03 16.87
CA GLY A 223 -1.95 -15.15 17.06
C GLY A 223 -3.43 -14.83 16.82
N VAL A 224 -3.78 -13.61 16.38
CA VAL A 224 -5.16 -13.20 16.10
C VAL A 224 -5.65 -13.80 14.77
N ARG A 225 -6.20 -15.02 14.83
CA ARG A 225 -6.72 -15.78 13.67
C ARG A 225 -8.24 -15.74 13.55
N SER A 226 -8.85 -14.58 13.76
CA SER A 226 -10.31 -14.40 13.68
C SER A 226 -10.79 -14.30 12.23
N GLU A 227 -11.76 -15.12 11.83
CA GLU A 227 -12.40 -15.00 10.51
C GLU A 227 -12.97 -13.60 10.25
N LYS A 228 -13.55 -12.98 11.28
CA LYS A 228 -14.13 -11.63 11.18
C LYS A 228 -13.10 -10.53 10.89
N GLN A 229 -11.83 -10.78 11.22
CA GLN A 229 -10.74 -9.82 11.02
C GLN A 229 -9.83 -10.23 9.86
N ARG A 230 -10.13 -11.35 9.19
CA ARG A 230 -9.27 -11.91 8.14
C ARG A 230 -9.14 -10.91 6.99
N LEU A 231 -10.25 -10.33 6.53
CA LEU A 231 -10.22 -9.30 5.48
C LEU A 231 -9.44 -8.04 5.91
N ASN A 232 -9.59 -7.62 7.17
CA ASN A 232 -8.86 -6.47 7.71
C ASN A 232 -7.35 -6.69 7.66
N GLN A 233 -6.90 -7.89 8.06
CA GLN A 233 -5.50 -8.27 8.04
C GLN A 233 -4.95 -8.43 6.61
N ILE A 234 -5.77 -8.93 5.66
CA ILE A 234 -5.41 -9.00 4.24
C ILE A 234 -5.11 -7.60 3.69
N VAL A 235 -6.03 -6.65 3.89
CA VAL A 235 -5.88 -5.28 3.38
C VAL A 235 -4.74 -4.55 4.08
N GLY A 236 -4.62 -4.71 5.40
CA GLY A 236 -3.49 -4.14 6.16
C GLY A 236 -2.14 -4.64 5.67
N LEU A 237 -2.00 -5.97 5.46
CA LEU A 237 -0.76 -6.55 4.93
C LEU A 237 -0.46 -6.04 3.52
N ALA A 238 -1.46 -6.02 2.63
CA ALA A 238 -1.32 -5.51 1.28
C ALA A 238 -0.86 -4.04 1.24
N ASN A 239 -1.41 -3.19 2.11
CA ASN A 239 -0.99 -1.80 2.24
C ASN A 239 0.45 -1.66 2.75
N HIS A 240 0.86 -2.50 3.71
CA HIS A 240 2.23 -2.50 4.22
C HIS A 240 3.25 -2.85 3.12
N ILE A 241 2.95 -3.85 2.29
CA ILE A 241 3.87 -4.36 1.26
C ILE A 241 3.75 -3.65 -0.10
N SER A 242 2.82 -2.71 -0.25
CA SER A 242 2.68 -1.88 -1.46
C SER A 242 3.94 -1.04 -1.71
N LYS A 243 4.33 -0.98 -2.99
CA LYS A 243 5.53 -0.30 -3.48
C LYS A 243 5.22 1.12 -3.91
N PHE A 244 4.01 1.39 -4.37
CA PHE A 244 3.54 2.73 -4.66
C PHE A 244 3.13 3.44 -3.37
N ARG A 245 3.45 4.73 -3.26
CA ARG A 245 3.04 5.56 -2.12
C ARG A 245 2.34 6.80 -2.65
N VAL A 246 1.27 7.20 -1.96
CA VAL A 246 0.50 8.40 -2.30
C VAL A 246 1.25 9.66 -1.90
N LEU A 247 1.78 9.67 -0.67
CA LEU A 247 2.64 10.72 -0.12
C LEU A 247 4.03 10.14 0.19
N ASP A 248 5.06 10.98 0.20
CA ASP A 248 6.41 10.61 0.65
C ASP A 248 6.44 10.44 2.19
N GLU A 249 5.72 9.43 2.69
CA GLU A 249 5.61 9.12 4.11
C GLU A 249 6.98 8.71 4.72
N PRO A 250 7.17 8.92 6.04
CA PRO A 250 8.34 8.39 6.73
C PRO A 250 8.40 6.86 6.62
N GLN A 251 9.60 6.31 6.76
CA GLN A 251 9.79 4.87 6.78
C GLN A 251 9.02 4.22 7.94
N PRO A 252 8.64 2.94 7.81
CA PRO A 252 8.02 2.20 8.91
C PRO A 252 8.89 2.25 10.17
N ASP A 253 8.27 2.55 11.30
CA ASP A 253 8.86 2.47 12.62
C ASP A 253 8.97 1.00 13.06
N LYS A 254 9.34 0.77 14.31
CA LYS A 254 9.54 -0.60 14.79
C LYS A 254 8.22 -1.37 14.83
N GLU A 255 7.17 -0.72 15.30
CA GLU A 255 5.85 -1.29 15.47
C GLU A 255 5.22 -1.68 14.13
N GLU A 256 5.27 -0.81 13.10
CA GLU A 256 4.76 -1.17 11.76
C GLU A 256 5.58 -2.25 11.08
N PHE A 257 6.89 -2.24 11.28
CA PHE A 257 7.76 -3.28 10.74
C PHE A 257 7.41 -4.66 11.32
N GLU A 258 7.22 -4.73 12.64
CA GLU A 258 6.76 -5.94 13.33
C GLU A 258 5.34 -6.32 12.91
N ASN A 259 4.45 -5.35 12.72
CA ASN A 259 3.06 -5.58 12.31
C ASN A 259 2.97 -6.31 10.96
N LYS A 260 3.85 -5.98 9.99
CA LYS A 260 3.91 -6.73 8.71
C LYS A 260 4.12 -8.23 8.93
N HIS A 261 5.06 -8.59 9.80
CA HIS A 261 5.36 -9.99 10.11
C HIS A 261 4.22 -10.66 10.87
N ILE A 262 3.66 -9.97 11.87
CA ILE A 262 2.50 -10.46 12.64
C ILE A 262 1.32 -10.74 11.72
N LEU A 263 1.02 -9.83 10.80
CA LEU A 263 -0.06 -9.98 9.82
C LEU A 263 0.17 -11.20 8.92
N ALA A 264 1.38 -11.39 8.39
CA ALA A 264 1.72 -12.55 7.58
C ALA A 264 1.53 -13.86 8.36
N ASP A 265 2.01 -13.93 9.60
CA ASP A 265 1.91 -15.09 10.47
C ASP A 265 0.47 -15.39 10.90
N ASN A 266 -0.32 -14.36 11.20
CA ASN A 266 -1.75 -14.49 11.52
C ASN A 266 -2.56 -15.02 10.32
N LEU A 267 -2.18 -14.64 9.10
CA LEU A 267 -2.80 -15.14 7.87
C LEU A 267 -2.27 -16.53 7.45
N GLY A 268 -1.22 -17.03 8.12
CA GLY A 268 -0.62 -18.33 7.82
C GLY A 268 0.24 -18.32 6.55
N LEU A 269 0.79 -17.16 6.17
CA LEU A 269 1.68 -17.00 5.04
C LEU A 269 3.13 -17.26 5.47
N SER A 270 3.80 -18.19 4.78
CA SER A 270 5.25 -18.33 4.93
C SER A 270 5.97 -17.16 4.25
N LEU A 271 7.22 -16.88 4.66
CA LEU A 271 8.07 -15.87 4.01
C LEU A 271 8.23 -16.13 2.50
N GLU A 272 8.29 -17.39 2.08
CA GLU A 272 8.37 -17.75 0.65
C GLU A 272 7.10 -17.33 -0.11
N LYS A 273 5.92 -17.60 0.45
CA LYS A 273 4.63 -17.21 -0.14
C LYS A 273 4.46 -15.70 -0.15
N LEU A 274 4.84 -15.04 0.94
CA LEU A 274 4.83 -13.57 1.03
C LEU A 274 5.73 -12.96 -0.04
N GLY A 275 6.95 -13.47 -0.24
CA GLY A 275 7.85 -13.01 -1.29
C GLY A 275 7.26 -13.15 -2.70
N LYS A 276 6.53 -14.25 -2.98
CA LYS A 276 5.81 -14.41 -4.26
C LYS A 276 4.67 -13.40 -4.42
N ILE A 277 3.98 -13.03 -3.34
CA ILE A 277 2.93 -12.02 -3.36
C ILE A 277 3.51 -10.62 -3.52
N GLU A 278 4.64 -10.32 -2.89
CA GLU A 278 5.36 -9.04 -3.05
C GLU A 278 5.87 -8.82 -4.48
N GLN A 279 5.97 -9.88 -5.28
CA GLN A 279 6.31 -9.81 -6.70
C GLN A 279 5.16 -9.36 -7.60
N VAL A 280 3.99 -8.95 -7.05
CA VAL A 280 2.96 -8.26 -7.86
C VAL A 280 3.64 -7.14 -8.63
N SER A 281 3.60 -7.26 -9.95
CA SER A 281 4.47 -6.51 -10.84
C SER A 281 3.77 -5.26 -11.34
N ILE A 282 4.54 -4.25 -11.71
CA ILE A 282 3.99 -3.03 -12.33
C ILE A 282 3.27 -3.37 -13.63
N SER A 283 3.69 -4.43 -14.34
CA SER A 283 3.00 -4.89 -15.54
C SER A 283 1.61 -5.49 -15.22
N GLU A 284 1.44 -6.20 -14.11
CA GLU A 284 0.12 -6.63 -13.63
C GLU A 284 -0.77 -5.44 -13.30
N VAL A 285 -0.24 -4.45 -12.57
CA VAL A 285 -0.96 -3.20 -12.25
C VAL A 285 -1.37 -2.46 -13.54
N ALA A 286 -0.47 -2.35 -14.52
CA ALA A 286 -0.73 -1.68 -15.79
C ALA A 286 -1.71 -2.43 -16.70
N ASN A 287 -1.66 -3.77 -16.68
CA ASN A 287 -2.61 -4.58 -17.42
C ASN A 287 -4.01 -4.42 -16.82
N GLU A 288 -4.16 -4.58 -15.51
CA GLU A 288 -5.45 -4.49 -14.83
C GLU A 288 -6.04 -3.07 -14.87
N SER A 289 -5.21 -2.03 -14.79
CA SER A 289 -5.67 -0.64 -14.88
C SER A 289 -6.38 -0.34 -16.20
N THR A 290 -5.89 -0.92 -17.30
CA THR A 290 -6.49 -0.81 -18.64
C THR A 290 -7.92 -1.36 -18.68
N TYR A 291 -8.16 -2.52 -18.05
CA TYR A 291 -9.50 -3.10 -17.98
C TYR A 291 -10.43 -2.29 -17.07
N LEU A 292 -9.91 -1.75 -15.97
CA LEU A 292 -10.66 -0.99 -14.98
C LEU A 292 -10.89 0.49 -15.35
N ASP A 293 -10.24 0.99 -16.41
CA ASP A 293 -10.23 2.43 -16.77
C ASP A 293 -9.53 3.32 -15.74
N ILE A 294 -8.64 2.74 -14.95
CA ILE A 294 -7.97 3.46 -13.86
C ILE A 294 -6.72 4.12 -14.44
N ASP A 295 -6.64 5.44 -14.32
CA ASP A 295 -5.44 6.17 -14.68
C ASP A 295 -4.37 5.96 -13.60
N ILE A 296 -3.28 5.31 -14.00
CA ILE A 296 -2.12 5.03 -13.15
C ILE A 296 -0.85 5.73 -13.65
N GLY A 297 -0.99 6.62 -14.66
CA GLY A 297 0.12 7.35 -15.25
C GLY A 297 0.83 6.55 -16.34
N SER A 298 1.80 7.19 -17.00
CA SER A 298 2.55 6.53 -18.06
C SER A 298 3.57 5.54 -17.51
N ILE A 299 3.94 4.54 -18.32
CA ILE A 299 5.02 3.61 -17.97
C ILE A 299 6.33 4.39 -17.73
N GLU A 300 6.58 5.48 -18.48
CA GLU A 300 7.76 6.31 -18.24
C GLU A 300 7.72 7.02 -16.87
N GLU A 301 6.55 7.50 -16.44
CA GLU A 301 6.37 8.10 -15.11
C GLU A 301 6.61 7.08 -14.00
N ILE A 302 6.06 5.86 -14.15
CA ILE A 302 6.28 4.77 -13.21
C ILE A 302 7.76 4.39 -13.14
N LEU A 303 8.43 4.23 -14.29
CA LEU A 303 9.86 3.95 -14.36
C LEU A 303 10.70 5.08 -13.76
N ARG A 304 10.30 6.34 -13.96
CA ARG A 304 10.98 7.50 -13.36
C ARG A 304 10.86 7.50 -11.85
N ASP A 305 9.67 7.21 -11.31
CA ASP A 305 9.46 7.08 -9.87
C ASP A 305 10.28 5.92 -9.29
N ALA A 306 10.29 4.76 -9.95
CA ALA A 306 11.07 3.59 -9.57
C ALA A 306 12.58 3.87 -9.57
N ASN A 307 13.10 4.53 -10.63
CA ASN A 307 14.49 4.96 -10.71
C ASN A 307 14.85 5.99 -9.63
N ARG A 308 13.94 6.91 -9.30
CA ARG A 308 14.13 7.87 -8.20
C ARG A 308 14.22 7.15 -6.85
N LEU A 309 13.40 6.13 -6.63
CA LEU A 309 13.43 5.31 -5.42
C LEU A 309 14.74 4.51 -5.32
N LEU A 310 15.17 3.87 -6.41
CA LEU A 310 16.47 3.19 -6.47
C LEU A 310 17.63 4.14 -6.18
N PHE A 311 17.62 5.34 -6.77
CA PHE A 311 18.66 6.33 -6.51
C PHE A 311 18.65 6.81 -5.05
N LYS A 312 17.46 7.02 -4.46
CA LYS A 312 17.35 7.32 -3.02
C LYS A 312 17.94 6.18 -2.18
N GLN A 313 17.66 4.91 -2.51
CA GLN A 313 18.22 3.76 -1.81
C GLN A 313 19.73 3.63 -1.98
N TYR A 314 20.25 3.91 -3.19
CA TYR A 314 21.69 3.97 -3.46
C TYR A 314 22.40 4.97 -2.56
N LEU A 315 21.88 6.21 -2.46
CA LEU A 315 22.48 7.25 -1.61
C LEU A 315 22.50 6.82 -0.13
N ILE A 316 21.44 6.16 0.34
CA ILE A 316 21.39 5.61 1.70
C ILE A 316 22.45 4.52 1.88
N ALA A 317 22.58 3.60 0.93
CA ALA A 317 23.57 2.53 0.99
C ALA A 317 25.02 3.08 0.95
N GLU A 318 25.30 4.07 0.11
CA GLU A 318 26.61 4.74 0.03
C GLU A 318 26.95 5.44 1.35
N GLN A 319 25.98 6.11 1.96
CA GLN A 319 26.17 6.76 3.25
C GLN A 319 26.46 5.74 4.36
N LEU A 320 25.72 4.63 4.40
CA LEU A 320 25.97 3.54 5.35
C LEU A 320 27.35 2.89 5.14
N LEU A 321 27.83 2.76 3.90
CA LEU A 321 29.18 2.29 3.58
C LEU A 321 30.24 3.22 4.16
N HIS A 322 30.10 4.52 3.93
CA HIS A 322 31.06 5.51 4.41
C HIS A 322 31.13 5.54 5.94
N GLU A 323 29.98 5.48 6.60
CA GLU A 323 29.87 5.44 8.06
C GLU A 323 30.46 4.14 8.65
N ASN A 324 30.27 3.00 7.98
CA ASN A 324 30.92 1.74 8.34
C ASN A 324 32.45 1.79 8.26
N MET A 325 33.00 2.37 7.18
CA MET A 325 34.45 2.53 7.05
C MET A 325 35.04 3.38 8.18
N GLN A 326 34.32 4.41 8.63
CA GLN A 326 34.71 5.20 9.79
C GLN A 326 34.67 4.39 11.08
N MET A 327 33.63 3.59 11.31
CA MET A 327 33.54 2.70 12.48
C MET A 327 34.66 1.66 12.51
N GLN A 328 35.00 1.03 11.37
CA GLN A 328 36.14 0.11 11.28
C GLN A 328 37.46 0.78 11.65
N LYS A 329 37.66 2.03 11.22
CA LYS A 329 38.86 2.82 11.56
C LYS A 329 38.96 3.13 13.05
N HIS A 330 37.83 3.28 13.75
CA HIS A 330 37.78 3.46 15.20
C HIS A 330 37.93 2.15 15.99
N LEU A 331 37.51 1.01 15.43
CA LEU A 331 37.62 -0.30 16.09
C LEU A 331 39.01 -0.93 15.94
N SER A 332 39.73 -0.62 14.87
CA SER A 332 41.10 -1.10 14.61
C SER A 332 42.15 -0.54 15.58
N THR A 333 41.79 0.46 16.39
CA THR A 333 42.64 0.99 17.48
C THR A 333 42.33 0.40 18.86
N SER A 334 41.30 -0.46 18.99
CA SER A 334 40.93 -1.13 20.25
C SER A 334 41.36 -2.61 20.26
N THR A 335 42.22 -2.99 21.20
CA THR A 335 42.93 -4.29 21.26
C THR A 335 42.44 -5.24 22.37
N SER A 336 41.13 -5.32 22.61
CA SER A 336 40.55 -6.33 23.53
C SER A 336 39.90 -7.49 22.77
N GLY A 337 39.86 -8.70 23.37
CA GLY A 337 39.35 -9.93 22.73
C GLY A 337 37.87 -9.88 22.32
N HIS A 338 37.07 -8.95 22.86
CA HIS A 338 35.69 -8.68 22.42
C HIS A 338 35.62 -7.87 21.10
N GLY A 339 36.76 -7.29 20.68
CA GLY A 339 36.91 -6.56 19.43
C GLY A 339 37.09 -7.43 18.19
N GLU A 340 37.21 -8.76 18.33
CA GLU A 340 37.17 -9.73 17.22
C GLU A 340 35.74 -10.01 16.77
N SER A 341 34.83 -10.34 17.69
CA SER A 341 33.40 -10.56 17.37
C SER A 341 32.74 -9.32 16.75
N ILE A 342 33.06 -8.12 17.24
CA ILE A 342 32.60 -6.85 16.66
C ILE A 342 33.26 -6.62 15.28
N ARG A 343 34.53 -7.01 15.10
CA ARG A 343 35.20 -6.93 13.78
C ARG A 343 34.54 -7.83 12.77
N ASP A 344 34.16 -9.04 13.17
CA ASP A 344 33.52 -10.02 12.31
C ASP A 344 32.11 -9.55 11.91
N LEU A 345 31.35 -8.98 12.85
CA LEU A 345 30.03 -8.43 12.58
C LEU A 345 30.09 -7.20 11.66
N VAL A 346 31.09 -6.32 11.87
CA VAL A 346 31.33 -5.16 11.00
C VAL A 346 31.90 -5.59 9.63
N LYS A 347 32.65 -6.69 9.55
CA LYS A 347 33.08 -7.30 8.28
C LYS A 347 31.90 -7.89 7.50
N SER A 348 31.05 -8.69 8.17
CA SER A 348 29.83 -9.23 7.56
C SER A 348 28.93 -8.10 7.09
N PHE A 349 28.76 -7.05 7.89
CA PHE A 349 28.03 -5.85 7.49
C PHE A 349 28.64 -5.17 6.26
N SER A 350 29.97 -5.04 6.21
CA SER A 350 30.65 -4.44 5.05
C SER A 350 30.51 -5.28 3.77
N GLN A 351 30.52 -6.61 3.90
CA GLN A 351 30.25 -7.51 2.78
C GLN A 351 28.82 -7.34 2.27
N PHE A 352 27.84 -7.28 3.19
CA PHE A 352 26.44 -7.07 2.83
C PHE A 352 26.20 -5.75 2.09
N ILE A 353 26.81 -4.62 2.52
CA ILE A 353 26.64 -3.38 1.76
C ILE A 353 27.40 -3.40 0.42
N PHE A 354 28.54 -4.09 0.34
CA PHE A 354 29.24 -4.27 -0.93
C PHE A 354 28.38 -5.03 -1.94
N ASP A 355 27.74 -6.12 -1.49
CA ASP A 355 26.83 -6.92 -2.31
C ASP A 355 25.60 -6.10 -2.75
N ILE A 356 25.05 -5.26 -1.86
CA ILE A 356 23.99 -4.29 -2.21
C ILE A 356 24.46 -3.33 -3.30
N ASN A 357 25.65 -2.75 -3.15
CA ASN A 357 26.14 -1.72 -4.04
C ASN A 357 26.43 -2.30 -5.44
N ASP A 358 26.96 -3.52 -5.51
CA ASP A 358 27.17 -4.24 -6.77
C ASP A 358 25.85 -4.60 -7.46
N ILE A 359 24.81 -4.98 -6.72
CA ILE A 359 23.47 -5.20 -7.28
C ILE A 359 22.93 -3.89 -7.86
N ILE A 360 22.96 -2.78 -7.11
CA ILE A 360 22.46 -1.48 -7.58
C ILE A 360 23.24 -0.96 -8.79
N ILE A 361 24.56 -1.10 -8.82
CA ILE A 361 25.42 -0.67 -9.94
C ILE A 361 25.17 -1.52 -11.18
N ASN A 362 24.98 -2.83 -11.03
CA ASN A 362 24.68 -3.70 -12.16
C ASN A 362 23.27 -3.43 -12.71
N GLN A 363 22.30 -3.17 -11.85
CA GLN A 363 20.96 -2.77 -12.26
C GLN A 363 20.99 -1.41 -12.96
N THR A 364 21.62 -0.38 -12.42
CA THR A 364 21.75 0.93 -13.11
C THR A 364 22.48 0.87 -14.47
N ARG A 365 23.41 -0.09 -14.68
CA ARG A 365 24.09 -0.30 -15.97
C ARG A 365 23.21 -0.92 -17.06
N ILE A 366 22.19 -1.69 -16.71
CA ILE A 366 21.24 -2.29 -17.66
C ILE A 366 20.38 -1.21 -18.34
N PHE A 367 20.24 -0.05 -17.72
CA PHE A 367 19.30 1.03 -18.08
C PHE A 367 19.90 2.17 -18.91
N LYS A 368 20.97 1.93 -19.68
CA LYS A 368 21.42 2.96 -20.64
C LYS A 368 20.30 3.25 -21.66
N PRO A 369 19.87 4.51 -21.82
CA PRO A 369 18.72 4.89 -22.65
C PRO A 369 18.89 4.57 -24.15
N GLU A 370 20.09 4.20 -24.59
CA GLU A 370 20.43 3.91 -25.98
C GLU A 370 19.78 2.62 -26.53
N ARG A 371 19.20 1.75 -25.68
CA ARG A 371 18.55 0.49 -26.11
C ARG A 371 17.02 0.47 -26.08
N LEU A 372 16.36 1.53 -25.61
CA LEU A 372 14.88 1.60 -25.54
C LEU A 372 14.22 2.06 -26.85
N ILE A 373 14.96 2.10 -27.97
CA ILE A 373 14.48 2.58 -29.27
C ILE A 373 14.16 1.38 -30.19
N SER A 374 13.16 0.58 -29.83
CA SER A 374 12.38 -0.17 -30.82
C SER A 374 10.94 -0.32 -30.33
N LYS A 375 9.97 0.06 -31.17
CA LYS A 375 8.55 0.21 -30.81
C LYS A 375 7.83 -1.12 -30.53
N ASP A 376 8.41 -2.27 -30.91
CA ASP A 376 7.76 -3.58 -30.81
C ASP A 376 8.20 -4.41 -29.59
N ASP A 377 9.20 -3.96 -28.82
CA ASP A 377 9.79 -4.73 -27.70
C ASP A 377 9.78 -3.96 -26.36
N SER A 378 9.12 -2.79 -26.33
CA SER A 378 9.13 -1.85 -25.20
C SER A 378 8.39 -2.35 -23.96
N SER A 379 7.33 -3.16 -24.11
CA SER A 379 6.56 -3.70 -22.97
C SER A 379 7.29 -4.84 -22.27
N LEU A 380 7.97 -5.71 -23.03
CA LEU A 380 8.79 -6.83 -22.52
C LEU A 380 10.09 -6.33 -21.88
N THR A 381 10.75 -5.35 -22.51
CA THR A 381 11.94 -4.71 -21.94
C THR A 381 11.60 -3.82 -20.74
N ALA A 382 10.48 -3.10 -20.74
CA ALA A 382 9.99 -2.38 -19.57
C ALA A 382 9.57 -3.34 -18.44
N GLY A 383 8.90 -4.45 -18.75
CA GLY A 383 8.54 -5.49 -17.78
C GLY A 383 9.76 -6.10 -17.09
N ARG A 384 10.78 -6.50 -17.85
CA ARG A 384 12.07 -6.98 -17.31
C ARG A 384 12.79 -5.93 -16.48
N SER A 385 12.78 -4.69 -16.96
CA SER A 385 13.38 -3.56 -16.26
C SER A 385 12.70 -3.35 -14.91
N VAL A 386 11.38 -3.35 -14.88
CA VAL A 386 10.56 -3.28 -13.66
C VAL A 386 10.86 -4.44 -12.71
N GLU A 387 10.90 -5.68 -13.19
CA GLU A 387 11.19 -6.86 -12.38
C GLU A 387 12.55 -6.75 -11.69
N ILE A 388 13.57 -6.33 -12.45
CA ILE A 388 14.92 -6.10 -11.94
C ILE A 388 14.92 -5.00 -10.86
N ILE A 389 14.20 -3.90 -11.06
CA ILE A 389 14.09 -2.82 -10.07
C ILE A 389 13.41 -3.32 -8.79
N ASN A 390 12.30 -4.04 -8.93
CA ASN A 390 11.57 -4.62 -7.80
C ASN A 390 12.45 -5.59 -6.99
N GLU A 391 13.15 -6.50 -7.66
CA GLU A 391 14.09 -7.42 -7.00
C GLU A 391 15.21 -6.67 -6.25
N GLY A 392 15.71 -5.58 -6.83
CA GLY A 392 16.73 -4.73 -6.19
C GLY A 392 16.20 -4.07 -4.91
N VAL A 393 15.05 -3.41 -5.00
CA VAL A 393 14.40 -2.71 -3.88
C VAL A 393 14.03 -3.67 -2.74
N ASP A 394 13.49 -4.83 -3.06
CA ASP A 394 13.06 -5.84 -2.09
C ASP A 394 14.28 -6.47 -1.38
N THR A 395 15.37 -6.72 -2.12
CA THR A 395 16.63 -7.22 -1.57
C THR A 395 17.26 -6.21 -0.61
N ILE A 396 17.33 -4.93 -0.99
CA ILE A 396 17.89 -3.86 -0.16
C ILE A 396 17.08 -3.68 1.12
N SER A 397 15.75 -3.65 0.99
CA SER A 397 14.85 -3.48 2.14
C SER A 397 14.99 -4.65 3.12
N THR A 398 15.06 -5.89 2.62
CA THR A 398 15.29 -7.08 3.46
C THR A 398 16.60 -7.01 4.23
N ILE A 399 17.68 -6.58 3.58
CA ILE A 399 18.99 -6.46 4.23
C ILE A 399 18.98 -5.34 5.28
N LEU A 400 18.39 -4.18 5.00
CA LEU A 400 18.24 -3.09 5.99
C LEU A 400 17.45 -3.53 7.23
N ASN A 401 16.41 -4.33 7.03
CA ASN A 401 15.60 -4.85 8.12
C ASN A 401 16.34 -5.89 8.97
N GLU A 402 17.12 -6.77 8.33
CA GLU A 402 17.95 -7.73 9.07
C GLU A 402 19.08 -7.03 9.85
N LEU A 403 19.63 -5.94 9.31
CA LEU A 403 20.59 -5.10 10.03
C LEU A 403 19.98 -4.45 11.27
N ARG A 404 18.75 -3.97 11.16
CA ARG A 404 17.99 -3.44 12.30
C ARG A 404 17.77 -4.51 13.37
N ARG A 405 17.43 -5.72 12.95
CA ARG A 405 17.24 -6.89 13.84
C ARG A 405 18.53 -7.25 14.57
N LEU A 406 19.67 -7.26 13.88
CA LEU A 406 20.98 -7.49 14.48
C LEU A 406 21.36 -6.41 15.51
N CYS A 407 20.99 -5.14 15.27
CA CYS A 407 21.18 -4.07 16.25
C CYS A 407 20.33 -4.25 17.52
N ASP A 408 19.13 -4.81 17.39
CA ASP A 408 18.17 -4.99 18.48
C ASP A 408 18.41 -6.25 19.34
N LEU A 409 19.10 -7.27 18.81
CA LEU A 409 19.32 -8.56 19.49
C LEU A 409 20.34 -8.55 20.66
N GLN A 410 21.05 -7.46 20.91
CA GLN A 410 22.13 -7.42 21.94
C GLN A 410 21.85 -6.44 23.08
N ASN A 411 20.80 -6.66 23.86
CA ASN A 411 20.59 -5.94 25.12
C ASN A 411 21.56 -6.37 26.25
N ASP A 412 22.42 -7.38 26.04
CA ASP A 412 23.27 -7.97 27.09
C ASP A 412 24.78 -7.61 27.03
N CYS A 413 25.21 -6.64 26.21
CA CYS A 413 26.61 -6.21 26.21
C CYS A 413 26.81 -4.95 27.06
N ASP A 414 27.20 -5.15 28.31
CA ASP A 414 27.51 -4.10 29.28
C ASP A 414 28.90 -3.48 29.00
N ASN A 415 29.00 -2.71 27.92
CA ASN A 415 30.22 -2.01 27.54
C ASN A 415 29.88 -0.58 27.10
N THR A 416 30.32 0.42 27.88
CA THR A 416 30.00 1.84 27.70
C THR A 416 30.35 2.38 26.31
N VAL A 417 31.36 1.81 25.64
CA VAL A 417 31.73 2.16 24.26
C VAL A 417 30.74 1.61 23.23
N VAL A 418 30.17 0.42 23.49
CA VAL A 418 29.16 -0.20 22.63
C VAL A 418 27.80 0.48 22.80
N ASN A 419 27.45 0.85 24.04
CA ASN A 419 26.24 1.63 24.30
C ASN A 419 26.37 3.06 23.75
N ASP A 420 27.54 3.69 23.85
CA ASP A 420 27.80 5.01 23.22
C ASP A 420 27.76 4.92 21.67
N ALA A 421 28.26 3.85 21.07
CA ALA A 421 28.15 3.63 19.62
C ALA A 421 26.70 3.34 19.18
N LYS A 422 25.96 2.52 19.94
CA LYS A 422 24.52 2.25 19.71
C LYS A 422 23.67 3.49 19.88
N ASP A 423 23.93 4.27 20.92
CA ASP A 423 23.24 5.53 21.18
C ASP A 423 23.61 6.58 20.15
N LYS A 424 24.87 6.61 19.65
CA LYS A 424 25.26 7.43 18.50
C LYS A 424 24.54 7.02 17.22
N ILE A 425 24.45 5.73 16.90
CA ILE A 425 23.70 5.23 15.73
C ILE A 425 22.20 5.53 15.87
N ARG A 426 21.60 5.28 17.04
CA ARG A 426 20.20 5.63 17.34
C ARG A 426 19.94 7.13 17.27
N LEU A 427 20.82 7.96 17.85
CA LEU A 427 20.76 9.42 17.72
C LEU A 427 20.96 9.86 16.27
N ARG A 428 21.75 9.15 15.46
CA ARG A 428 22.03 9.55 14.07
C ARG A 428 20.93 9.14 13.11
N ILE A 429 20.32 7.97 13.29
CA ILE A 429 19.07 7.59 12.61
C ILE A 429 17.98 8.62 12.95
N LYS A 430 17.89 9.03 14.22
CA LYS A 430 16.96 10.07 14.68
C LYS A 430 17.29 11.46 14.10
N ARG A 431 18.57 11.85 14.04
CA ARG A 431 19.03 13.14 13.49
C ARG A 431 18.95 13.19 11.95
N LEU A 432 19.13 12.07 11.25
CA LEU A 432 18.86 11.93 9.81
C LEU A 432 17.37 12.08 9.50
N HIS A 433 16.50 11.63 10.41
CA HIS A 433 15.07 11.90 10.36
C HIS A 433 14.75 13.39 10.54
N GLU A 434 15.42 14.07 11.48
CA GLU A 434 15.23 15.51 11.77
C GLU A 434 15.88 16.45 10.72
N GLU A 435 16.98 16.05 10.07
CA GLU A 435 17.65 16.82 9.00
C GLU A 435 16.93 16.71 7.65
N LYS A 436 16.24 15.59 7.38
CA LYS A 436 15.30 15.45 6.24
C LYS A 436 14.18 16.50 6.30
N THR A 437 13.78 16.90 7.50
CA THR A 437 12.76 17.93 7.77
C THR A 437 13.22 19.36 7.47
N ALA A 438 14.53 19.62 7.45
CA ALA A 438 15.10 20.97 7.32
C ALA A 438 15.46 21.38 5.88
N VAL A 439 15.46 20.43 4.93
CA VAL A 439 15.91 20.67 3.54
C VAL A 439 14.72 20.78 2.55
N THR A 440 13.48 20.65 3.04
CA THR A 440 12.23 20.88 2.30
C THR A 440 11.68 22.29 2.53
N VAL A 441 12.46 23.33 2.16
CA VAL A 441 11.93 24.68 1.84
C VAL A 441 11.95 24.87 0.33
#